data_AF-K6WCX2-F1
#
_entry.id   AF-K6WCX2-F1
#
_cell.length_a   1.000
_cell.length_b   1.000
_cell.length_c   1.000
_cell.angle_alpha   90.00
_cell.angle_beta   90.00
_cell.angle_gamma   90.00
#
_symmetry.space_group_name_H-M   'P 1'
#
loop_
_entity.id
_entity.type
_entity.pdbx_description
1 polymer ?
#
loop_
_entity_poly.entity_id
_entity_poly.type
_entity_poly.pdbx_seq_one_letter_code
_entity_poly.pdbx_strand_id
1 'polypeptide(L)' 'AASKALTTTEILADFTRYARRRADESAELFASDEAREGMAAFLSKRPPSWDLAERASS' A
#
# COMPACT_ATOMS: atom_id res chain seq x y z
N ALA A 1 -24.84 17.47 -14.06
CA ALA A 1 -23.41 17.70 -14.33
C ALA A 1 -22.76 18.63 -13.31
N ALA A 2 -23.31 19.84 -13.08
CA ALA A 2 -22.75 20.83 -12.15
C ALA A 2 -22.54 20.32 -10.71
N SER A 3 -23.52 19.61 -10.13
CA SER A 3 -23.40 19.10 -8.76
C SER A 3 -22.24 18.11 -8.57
N LYS A 4 -21.94 17.27 -9.57
CA LYS A 4 -20.78 16.37 -9.55
C LYS A 4 -19.48 17.16 -9.60
N ALA A 5 -19.39 18.16 -10.48
CA ALA A 5 -18.21 18.99 -10.57
C ALA A 5 -17.92 19.65 -9.21
N LEU A 6 -18.94 20.27 -8.60
CA LEU A 6 -18.83 20.90 -7.28
C LEU A 6 -18.35 19.93 -6.19
N THR A 7 -18.86 18.70 -6.14
CA THR A 7 -18.47 17.74 -5.09
C THR A 7 -17.14 17.04 -5.38
N THR A 8 -16.61 17.12 -6.60
CA THR A 8 -15.38 16.41 -6.99
C THR A 8 -14.19 17.32 -7.29
N THR A 9 -14.34 18.64 -7.22
CA THR A 9 -13.23 19.58 -7.47
C THR A 9 -12.00 19.27 -6.63
N GLU A 10 -12.16 19.12 -5.32
CA GLU A 10 -11.02 18.90 -4.41
C GLU A 10 -10.37 17.53 -4.61
N ILE A 11 -11.17 16.46 -4.77
CA ILE A 11 -10.60 15.13 -5.00
C ILE A 11 -9.83 15.07 -6.33
N LEU A 12 -10.31 15.76 -7.39
CA LEU A 12 -9.59 15.86 -8.66
C LEU A 12 -8.30 16.67 -8.55
N ALA A 13 -8.30 17.75 -7.76
CA ALA A 13 -7.11 18.54 -7.48
C ALA A 13 -6.06 17.69 -6.72
N ASP A 14 -6.48 16.90 -5.74
CA ASP A 14 -5.59 16.00 -5.00
C ASP A 14 -5.02 14.88 -5.88
N PHE A 15 -5.84 14.28 -6.76
CA PHE A 15 -5.34 13.31 -7.74
C PHE A 15 -4.29 13.94 -8.64
N THR A 16 -4.55 15.14 -9.16
CA THR A 16 -3.58 15.88 -9.99
C THR A 16 -2.28 16.12 -9.24
N ARG A 17 -2.36 16.47 -7.96
CA ARG A 17 -1.20 16.79 -7.13
C ARG A 17 -0.40 15.57 -6.69
N TYR A 18 -1.05 14.45 -6.38
CA TYR A 18 -0.42 13.35 -5.66
C TYR A 18 -0.35 12.03 -6.42
N ALA A 19 -1.13 11.81 -7.48
CA ALA A 19 -1.22 10.49 -8.11
C ALA A 19 0.14 9.94 -8.53
N ARG A 20 0.98 10.75 -9.18
CA ARG A 20 2.31 10.30 -9.60
C ARG A 20 3.21 9.99 -8.41
N ARG A 21 3.28 10.88 -7.43
CA ARG A 21 4.10 10.68 -6.23
C ARG A 21 3.69 9.42 -5.47
N ARG A 22 2.38 9.19 -5.32
CA ARG A 22 1.86 7.98 -4.67
C ARG A 22 2.15 6.71 -5.46
N ALA A 23 2.12 6.76 -6.79
CA ALA A 23 2.51 5.63 -7.62
C ALA A 23 4.00 5.29 -7.45
N ASP A 24 4.87 6.32 -7.41
CA ASP A 24 6.30 6.13 -7.22
C ASP A 24 6.62 5.59 -5.81
N GLU A 25 6.06 6.21 -4.77
CA GLU A 25 6.16 5.73 -3.38
C GLU A 25 5.67 4.27 -3.25
N SER A 26 4.56 3.94 -3.91
CA SER A 26 4.02 2.58 -3.93
C SER A 26 5.00 1.62 -4.59
N ALA A 27 5.53 1.95 -5.77
CA ALA A 27 6.49 1.10 -6.47
C ALA A 27 7.75 0.83 -5.62
N GLU A 28 8.28 1.84 -4.94
CA GLU A 28 9.41 1.69 -4.02
C GLU A 28 9.10 0.74 -2.86
N LEU A 29 7.95 0.92 -2.20
CA LEU A 29 7.53 0.04 -1.10
C LEU A 29 7.33 -1.40 -1.58
N PHE A 30 6.71 -1.60 -2.74
CA PHE A 30 6.50 -2.93 -3.31
C PHE A 30 7.80 -3.62 -3.77
N ALA A 31 8.84 -2.86 -4.10
CA ALA A 31 10.15 -3.39 -4.47
C ALA A 31 11.00 -3.80 -3.26
N SER A 32 10.60 -3.42 -2.04
CA SER A 32 11.36 -3.65 -0.81
C SER A 32 11.49 -5.13 -0.44
N ASP A 33 12.51 -5.44 0.35
CA ASP A 33 12.73 -6.78 0.88
C ASP A 33 11.61 -7.21 1.85
N GLU A 34 11.07 -6.26 2.61
CA GLU A 34 9.94 -6.49 3.50
C GLU A 34 8.68 -6.87 2.71
N ALA A 35 8.37 -6.16 1.62
CA ALA A 35 7.26 -6.54 0.75
C ALA A 35 7.47 -7.94 0.13
N ARG A 36 8.70 -8.27 -0.26
CA ARG A 36 9.03 -9.61 -0.78
C ARG A 36 8.81 -10.70 0.27
N GLU A 37 9.25 -10.49 1.50
CA GLU A 37 9.04 -11.42 2.62
C GLU A 37 7.54 -11.59 2.91
N GLY A 38 6.78 -10.50 2.95
CA GLY A 38 5.34 -10.52 3.21
C GLY A 38 4.59 -11.33 2.14
N MET A 39 4.93 -11.10 0.87
CA MET A 39 4.37 -11.86 -0.25
C MET A 39 4.75 -13.34 -0.20
N ALA A 40 6.01 -13.66 0.09
CA ALA A 40 6.47 -15.04 0.21
C ALA A 40 5.79 -15.78 1.37
N ALA A 41 5.64 -15.11 2.52
CA ALA A 41 4.96 -15.64 3.70
C ALA A 41 3.48 -15.92 3.42
N PHE A 42 2.77 -14.94 2.81
CA PHE A 42 1.37 -15.08 2.42
C PHE A 42 1.14 -16.26 1.46
N LEU A 43 1.93 -16.35 0.39
CA LEU A 43 1.81 -17.43 -0.60
C LEU A 43 2.11 -18.81 0.01
N SER A 44 3.04 -18.87 0.96
CA SER A 44 3.42 -20.11 1.64
C SER A 44 2.55 -20.43 2.86
N LYS A 45 1.53 -19.59 3.16
CA LYS A 45 0.65 -19.72 4.34
C LYS A 45 1.41 -19.84 5.66
N ARG A 46 2.54 -19.13 5.78
CA ARG A 46 3.31 -19.03 7.02
C ARG A 46 3.24 -17.60 7.58
N PRO A 47 3.46 -17.39 8.88
CA PRO A 47 3.69 -16.06 9.39
C PRO A 47 4.95 -15.43 8.72
N PRO A 48 4.95 -14.11 8.46
CA PRO A 48 6.16 -13.40 8.05
C PRO A 48 7.14 -13.25 9.22
N SER A 49 8.42 -13.02 8.94
CA SER A 49 9.48 -13.01 9.96
C SER A 49 9.31 -11.98 11.09
N TRP A 50 8.51 -10.94 10.87
CA TRP A 50 8.22 -9.89 11.86
C TRP A 50 7.00 -10.20 12.73
N ASP A 51 6.28 -11.30 12.48
CA ASP A 51 5.14 -11.68 13.30
C ASP A 51 5.59 -12.10 14.70
N LEU A 52 5.19 -11.33 15.70
CA LEU A 52 5.54 -11.58 17.10
C LEU A 52 4.70 -12.69 17.73
N ALA A 53 3.56 -13.07 17.13
CA ALA A 53 2.69 -14.12 17.65
C ALA A 53 3.35 -15.51 17.54
N GLU A 54 4.12 -15.77 16.48
CA GLU A 54 4.93 -16.99 16.35
C GLU A 54 6.04 -17.00 17.42
N ARG A 55 6.74 -15.86 17.60
CA ARG A 55 7.87 -15.74 18.54
C ARG A 55 7.47 -15.90 20.01
N ALA A 56 6.21 -15.62 20.35
CA ALA A 56 5.66 -15.80 21.70
C ALA A 56 5.12 -17.23 21.95
N SER A 57 4.91 -18.01 20.88
CA SER A 57 4.39 -19.39 20.96
C SER A 57 5.50 -20.45 20.91
N SER A 58 6.76 -20.02 20.74
CA SER A 58 7.96 -20.86 20.70
C SER A 58 8.82 -20.64 21.92
#